data_AF-A0A1I6K922-F1
#
_entry.id   AF-A0A1I6K922-F1
#
_cell.length_a   1.000
_cell.length_b   1.000
_cell.length_c   1.000
_cell.angle_alpha   90.00
_cell.angle_beta   90.00
_cell.angle_gamma   90.00
#
_symmetry.space_group_name_H-M   'P 1'
#
loop_
_entity.id
_entity.type
_entity.pdbx_description
1 polymer ?
#
loop_
_entity_poly.entity_id
_entity_poly.type
_entity_poly.pdbx_seq_one_letter_code
_entity_poly.pdbx_strand_id
1 'polypeptide(L)'
;MTEIRKGQQPAELTREQFHERFMRRFMDPAYRVEHEAIARLETIAWQAMKDGRKAPITRRAGNGFQDPDYEASVEWLDTHQRLKQAQQRWADPATRSRVLLVCGSDRNDGSCPGEMSKTWRLTQLAKEQLGRRDLIVDVLDLSLMTSEYGREIHPCKGCVSTAMPLCHWPCSCYPNHALGQSSDWMNEIYERWVSAHGVILFTPTYWYQSPSALKLMIDRLVCADGGNPDPTSTHGKRVEEAKAIEARGWHYPKHLEGRVYGLVVHGDVAGVEAQRRNLGDWLDWMGLVDAGDLSRLDRYLGYYAPYYDSHEALDRDEALQREVRLVADLVGDAVKQLREGKLPRSNRKAVRPK
;
A
#
# COMPACT_ATOMS: atom_id res chain seq x y z
N MET A 1 -27.34 -8.35 18.29
CA MET A 1 -25.93 -7.95 18.08
C MET A 1 -25.03 -9.12 18.41
N THR A 2 -23.95 -9.34 17.65
CA THR A 2 -23.02 -10.43 17.95
C THR A 2 -22.13 -10.07 19.13
N GLU A 3 -21.82 -11.05 19.97
CA GLU A 3 -20.93 -10.89 21.13
C GLU A 3 -19.51 -10.50 20.68
N ILE A 4 -18.86 -9.58 21.40
CA ILE A 4 -17.48 -9.14 21.11
C ILE A 4 -16.52 -9.90 22.01
N ARG A 5 -15.62 -10.67 21.39
CA ARG A 5 -14.60 -11.45 22.08
C ARG A 5 -13.43 -10.56 22.48
N LYS A 6 -12.97 -10.68 23.73
CA LYS A 6 -11.82 -9.98 24.31
C LYS A 6 -10.92 -10.99 25.06
N GLY A 7 -9.65 -10.65 25.30
CA GLY A 7 -8.73 -11.47 26.11
C GLY A 7 -7.34 -11.75 25.52
N GLN A 8 -7.07 -11.35 24.27
CA GLN A 8 -5.76 -11.57 23.65
C GLN A 8 -4.71 -10.50 24.02
N GLN A 9 -5.15 -9.27 24.34
CA GLN A 9 -4.23 -8.19 24.65
C GLN A 9 -3.53 -8.45 26.00
N PRO A 10 -2.19 -8.45 26.05
CA PRO A 10 -1.46 -8.59 27.31
C PRO A 10 -1.63 -7.35 28.19
N ALA A 11 -1.15 -7.42 29.42
CA ALA A 11 -1.03 -6.25 30.28
C ALA A 11 -0.20 -5.14 29.60
N GLU A 12 -0.51 -3.88 29.95
CA GLU A 12 0.27 -2.74 29.47
C GLU A 12 1.73 -2.85 29.91
N LEU A 13 2.62 -2.22 29.14
CA LEU A 13 4.05 -2.17 29.49
C LEU A 13 4.24 -1.54 30.87
N THR A 14 5.22 -2.05 31.62
CA THR A 14 5.73 -1.34 32.79
C THR A 14 6.54 -0.13 32.36
N ARG A 15 6.81 0.77 33.31
CA ARG A 15 7.59 2.00 33.08
C ARG A 15 9.01 1.67 32.59
N GLU A 16 9.60 0.62 33.15
CA GLU A 16 10.95 0.12 32.86
C GLU A 16 10.99 -0.52 31.46
N GLN A 17 10.01 -1.37 31.12
CA GLN A 17 9.92 -1.99 29.79
C GLN A 17 9.75 -0.96 28.68
N PHE A 18 8.98 0.10 28.92
CA PHE A 18 8.86 1.19 27.96
C PHE A 18 10.17 1.96 27.82
N HIS A 19 10.82 2.31 28.94
CA HIS A 19 12.12 2.98 28.95
C HIS A 19 13.15 2.22 28.10
N GLU A 20 13.30 0.91 28.35
CA GLU A 20 14.22 0.05 27.60
C GLU A 20 13.93 0.08 26.09
N ARG A 21 12.66 0.11 25.67
CA ARG A 21 12.29 0.16 24.25
C ARG A 21 12.53 1.53 23.64
N PHE A 22 12.23 2.60 24.36
CA PHE A 22 12.40 3.97 23.90
C PHE A 22 13.89 4.31 23.72
N MET A 23 14.73 3.95 24.70
CA MET A 23 16.15 4.29 24.70
C MET A 23 16.96 3.58 23.60
N ARG A 24 16.45 2.48 23.01
CA ARG A 24 17.13 1.77 21.90
C ARG A 24 17.46 2.66 20.71
N ARG A 25 16.66 3.70 20.45
CA ARG A 25 16.90 4.65 19.35
C ARG A 25 18.04 5.63 19.63
N PHE A 26 18.49 5.73 20.88
CA PHE A 26 19.48 6.69 21.36
C PHE A 26 20.76 6.03 21.91
N MET A 27 21.08 4.82 21.43
CA MET A 27 22.24 4.05 21.91
C MET A 27 23.59 4.60 21.46
N ASP A 28 23.61 5.42 20.39
CA ASP A 28 24.85 6.02 19.89
C ASP A 28 25.49 6.92 20.98
N PRO A 29 26.80 6.80 21.26
CA PRO A 29 27.49 7.63 22.25
C PRO A 29 27.32 9.14 22.05
N ALA A 30 27.04 9.61 20.83
CA ALA A 30 26.75 11.01 20.55
C ALA A 30 25.54 11.55 21.31
N TYR A 31 24.55 10.70 21.64
CA TYR A 31 23.38 11.10 22.41
C TYR A 31 23.65 11.31 23.90
N ARG A 32 24.83 10.92 24.43
CA ARG A 32 25.13 11.03 25.87
C ARG A 32 25.08 12.47 26.38
N VAL A 33 25.45 13.43 25.54
CA VAL A 33 25.40 14.86 25.90
C VAL A 33 23.96 15.37 26.09
N GLU A 34 22.97 14.67 25.52
CA GLU A 34 21.54 14.99 25.59
C GLU A 34 20.73 14.05 26.49
N HIS A 35 21.38 13.26 27.35
CA HIS A 35 20.70 12.24 28.15
C HIS A 35 19.53 12.78 28.99
N GLU A 36 19.69 13.97 29.59
CA GLU A 36 18.61 14.60 30.36
C GLU A 36 17.44 15.03 29.47
N ALA A 37 17.71 15.55 28.26
CA ALA A 37 16.67 15.92 27.31
C ALA A 37 15.91 14.68 26.83
N ILE A 38 16.61 13.59 26.52
CA ILE A 38 16.01 12.32 26.13
C ILE A 38 15.13 11.77 27.25
N ALA A 39 15.56 11.82 28.51
CA ALA A 39 14.75 11.39 29.65
C ALA A 39 13.44 12.19 29.80
N ARG A 40 13.47 13.50 29.53
CA ARG A 40 12.26 14.34 29.51
C ARG A 40 11.32 13.93 28.37
N LEU A 41 11.85 13.74 27.16
CA LEU A 41 11.06 13.30 26.00
C LEU A 41 10.45 11.91 26.21
N GLU A 42 11.20 11.00 26.81
CA GLU A 42 10.76 9.65 27.16
C GLU A 42 9.58 9.68 28.14
N THR A 43 9.62 10.55 29.15
CA THR A 43 8.50 10.75 30.08
C THR A 43 7.23 11.25 29.36
N ILE A 44 7.38 12.17 28.41
CA ILE A 44 6.25 12.67 27.60
C ILE A 44 5.69 11.56 26.70
N ALA A 45 6.55 10.76 26.07
CA ALA A 45 6.17 9.65 25.21
C ALA A 45 5.46 8.54 26.00
N TRP A 46 5.94 8.23 27.20
CA TRP A 46 5.28 7.31 28.13
C TRP A 46 3.86 7.77 28.45
N GLN A 47 3.68 9.04 28.83
CA GLN A 47 2.35 9.58 29.12
C GLN A 47 1.44 9.55 27.88
N ALA A 48 1.98 9.87 26.69
CA ALA A 48 1.21 9.79 25.45
C ALA A 48 0.71 8.37 25.14
N MET A 49 1.55 7.36 25.42
CA MET A 49 1.20 5.96 25.26
C MET A 49 0.12 5.52 26.25
N LYS A 50 0.26 5.88 27.53
CA LYS A 50 -0.73 5.62 28.58
C LYS A 50 -2.08 6.27 28.33
N ASP A 51 -2.08 7.50 27.84
CA ASP A 51 -3.28 8.25 27.50
C ASP A 51 -3.90 7.78 26.16
N GLY A 52 -3.25 6.86 25.43
CA GLY A 52 -3.72 6.37 24.15
C GLY A 52 -3.82 7.46 23.07
N ARG A 53 -2.94 8.48 23.11
CA ARG A 53 -2.93 9.63 22.18
C ARG A 53 -2.48 9.24 20.77
N LYS A 54 -3.29 8.42 20.09
CA LYS A 54 -3.04 7.94 18.73
C LYS A 54 -2.94 9.08 17.73
N ALA A 55 -3.91 9.99 17.77
CA ALA A 55 -4.00 11.18 16.93
C ALA A 55 -3.93 12.41 17.83
N PRO A 56 -2.76 13.05 17.96
CA PRO A 56 -2.54 14.12 18.95
C PRO A 56 -3.24 15.42 18.58
N ILE A 57 -3.59 15.61 17.30
CA ILE A 57 -4.26 16.81 16.79
C ILE A 57 -5.57 16.38 16.14
N THR A 58 -6.68 16.90 16.66
CA THR A 58 -8.03 16.66 16.15
C THR A 58 -8.75 17.95 15.83
N ARG A 59 -9.80 17.84 15.02
CA ARG A 59 -10.83 18.86 14.84
C ARG A 59 -12.16 18.18 14.53
N ARG A 60 -13.28 18.88 14.78
CA ARG A 60 -14.61 18.46 14.30
C ARG A 60 -14.58 18.09 12.82
N ALA A 61 -15.19 16.94 12.50
CA ALA A 61 -15.23 16.40 11.14
C ALA A 61 -15.97 17.34 10.16
N GLY A 62 -17.04 17.99 10.63
CA GLY A 62 -17.81 18.97 9.87
C GLY A 62 -18.86 18.37 8.94
N ASN A 63 -19.52 19.24 8.18
CA ASN A 63 -20.63 18.86 7.29
C ASN A 63 -20.18 17.86 6.21
N GLY A 64 -20.98 16.82 5.99
CA GLY A 64 -20.69 15.75 5.02
C GLY A 64 -20.21 14.43 5.66
N PHE A 65 -19.96 14.44 6.97
CA PHE A 65 -19.79 13.24 7.79
C PHE A 65 -21.10 12.94 8.55
N GLN A 66 -21.28 11.67 8.94
CA GLN A 66 -22.46 11.20 9.66
C GLN A 66 -22.58 11.84 11.06
N ASP A 67 -21.46 12.04 11.75
CA ASP A 67 -21.36 12.84 12.97
C ASP A 67 -20.41 14.03 12.73
N PRO A 68 -20.95 15.23 12.41
CA PRO A 68 -20.15 16.43 12.17
C PRO A 68 -19.34 16.91 13.38
N ASP A 69 -19.77 16.59 14.60
CA ASP A 69 -19.13 17.06 15.84
C ASP A 69 -18.05 16.11 16.35
N TYR A 70 -17.90 14.92 15.74
CA TYR A 70 -16.83 13.99 16.07
C TYR A 70 -15.44 14.61 15.83
N GLU A 71 -14.59 14.58 16.86
CA GLU A 71 -13.19 15.01 16.80
C GLU A 71 -12.34 14.01 16.02
N ALA A 72 -12.13 14.28 14.73
CA ALA A 72 -11.33 13.45 13.83
C ALA A 72 -9.89 13.93 13.75
N SER A 73 -8.97 12.99 13.48
CA SER A 73 -7.56 13.29 13.22
C SER A 73 -7.42 14.26 12.04
N VAL A 74 -6.70 15.36 12.24
CA VAL A 74 -6.41 16.33 11.16
C VAL A 74 -5.67 15.65 10.01
N GLU A 75 -4.66 14.84 10.30
CA GLU A 75 -3.89 14.10 9.28
C GLU A 75 -4.77 13.15 8.44
N TRP A 76 -5.75 12.51 9.07
CA TRP A 76 -6.69 11.66 8.37
C TRP A 76 -7.63 12.49 7.48
N LEU A 77 -8.17 13.61 7.97
CA LEU A 77 -9.03 14.51 7.20
C LEU A 77 -8.30 15.07 5.98
N ASP A 78 -7.04 15.49 6.15
CA ASP A 78 -6.23 16.06 5.08
C ASP A 78 -5.91 15.00 4.02
N THR A 79 -5.57 13.77 4.44
CA THR A 79 -5.37 12.65 3.51
C THR A 79 -6.66 12.28 2.80
N HIS A 80 -7.79 12.18 3.50
CA HIS A 80 -9.10 11.92 2.90
C HIS A 80 -9.44 12.96 1.82
N GLN A 81 -9.17 14.24 2.08
CA GLN A 81 -9.39 15.31 1.12
C GLN A 81 -8.47 15.21 -0.10
N ARG A 82 -7.18 14.90 0.08
CA ARG A 82 -6.25 14.65 -1.04
C ARG A 82 -6.72 13.49 -1.91
N LEU A 83 -7.20 12.40 -1.31
CA LEU A 83 -7.74 11.26 -2.07
C LEU A 83 -9.00 11.63 -2.85
N LYS A 84 -9.91 12.43 -2.28
CA LYS A 84 -11.09 12.92 -3.02
C LYS A 84 -10.69 13.75 -4.23
N GLN A 85 -9.72 14.66 -4.06
CA GLN A 85 -9.19 15.47 -5.18
C GLN A 85 -8.50 14.60 -6.23
N ALA A 86 -7.70 13.62 -5.82
CA ALA A 86 -7.08 12.66 -6.74
C ALA A 86 -8.13 11.86 -7.52
N GLN A 87 -9.21 11.41 -6.87
CA GLN A 87 -10.30 10.68 -7.50
C GLN A 87 -11.08 11.56 -8.50
N GLN A 88 -11.30 12.83 -8.17
CA GLN A 88 -11.91 13.80 -9.10
C GLN A 88 -11.03 14.00 -10.35
N ARG A 89 -9.71 14.19 -10.17
CA ARG A 89 -8.77 14.31 -11.30
C ARG A 89 -8.71 13.05 -12.15
N TRP A 90 -8.76 11.88 -11.54
CA TRP A 90 -8.83 10.59 -12.23
C TRP A 90 -10.10 10.46 -13.07
N ALA A 91 -11.25 10.93 -12.55
CA ALA A 91 -12.53 10.84 -13.24
C ALA A 91 -12.70 11.85 -14.40
N ASP A 92 -11.97 12.96 -14.38
CA ASP A 92 -12.03 13.99 -15.41
C ASP A 92 -11.36 13.51 -16.72
N PRO A 93 -12.09 13.40 -17.86
CA PRO A 93 -11.53 12.96 -19.14
C PRO A 93 -10.51 13.95 -19.74
N ALA A 94 -10.47 15.21 -19.31
CA ALA A 94 -9.51 16.21 -19.79
C ALA A 94 -8.12 16.08 -19.15
N THR A 95 -7.98 15.34 -18.05
CA THR A 95 -6.68 15.12 -17.41
C THR A 95 -5.82 14.13 -18.20
N ARG A 96 -4.50 14.25 -18.08
CA ARG A 96 -3.57 13.28 -18.65
C ARG A 96 -3.70 11.94 -17.94
N SER A 97 -3.68 10.86 -18.71
CA SER A 97 -3.59 9.49 -18.21
C SER A 97 -2.37 9.32 -17.31
N ARG A 98 -2.44 8.41 -16.33
CA ARG A 98 -1.35 8.13 -15.39
C ARG A 98 -1.17 6.64 -15.23
N VAL A 99 0.07 6.17 -15.33
CA VAL A 99 0.46 4.80 -15.02
C VAL A 99 1.42 4.80 -13.84
N LEU A 100 1.09 4.05 -12.80
CA LEU A 100 1.95 3.83 -11.62
C LEU A 100 2.76 2.55 -11.81
N LEU A 101 4.09 2.67 -11.79
CA LEU A 101 5.01 1.55 -11.78
C LEU A 101 5.46 1.29 -10.35
N VAL A 102 5.17 0.11 -9.81
CA VAL A 102 5.58 -0.27 -8.46
C VAL A 102 6.78 -1.21 -8.56
N CYS A 103 7.96 -0.74 -8.14
CA CYS A 103 9.12 -1.59 -7.93
C CYS A 103 8.98 -2.26 -6.56
N GLY A 104 8.65 -3.55 -6.56
CA GLY A 104 8.39 -4.36 -5.37
C GLY A 104 9.61 -5.06 -4.79
N SER A 105 10.84 -4.65 -5.14
CA SER A 105 12.03 -5.20 -4.52
C SER A 105 12.30 -4.53 -3.17
N ASP A 106 12.68 -5.32 -2.17
CA ASP A 106 13.11 -4.81 -0.86
C ASP A 106 14.56 -4.27 -0.87
N ARG A 107 15.30 -4.36 -1.99
CA ARG A 107 16.73 -3.99 -2.07
C ARG A 107 17.05 -2.98 -3.17
N ASN A 108 18.09 -2.20 -2.91
CA ASN A 108 18.81 -1.34 -3.86
C ASN A 108 20.30 -1.25 -3.47
N ASP A 109 21.10 -0.50 -4.23
CA ASP A 109 22.52 -0.27 -4.01
C ASP A 109 22.87 0.58 -2.77
N GLY A 110 21.89 1.28 -2.19
CA GLY A 110 22.00 1.94 -0.90
C GLY A 110 21.70 1.04 0.31
N SER A 111 21.34 -0.23 0.09
CA SER A 111 21.02 -1.21 1.14
C SER A 111 22.11 -2.30 1.25
N CYS A 112 22.02 -3.22 2.23
CA CYS A 112 23.05 -4.22 2.50
C CYS A 112 23.56 -5.03 1.30
N PRO A 113 22.73 -5.39 0.29
CA PRO A 113 23.23 -6.07 -0.92
C PRO A 113 24.19 -5.24 -1.78
N GLY A 114 24.24 -3.91 -1.65
CA GLY A 114 25.23 -3.05 -2.33
C GLY A 114 25.11 -2.98 -3.86
N GLU A 115 24.02 -3.49 -4.44
CA GLU A 115 23.80 -3.53 -5.89
C GLU A 115 22.31 -3.31 -6.20
N MET A 116 22.03 -2.58 -7.28
CA MET A 116 20.67 -2.30 -7.76
C MET A 116 19.86 -3.59 -7.95
N SER A 117 18.54 -3.55 -7.78
CA SER A 117 17.74 -4.75 -8.03
C SER A 117 17.47 -4.97 -9.53
N LYS A 118 17.43 -6.24 -9.96
CA LYS A 118 16.92 -6.63 -11.30
C LYS A 118 15.51 -6.09 -11.54
N THR A 119 14.67 -6.07 -10.51
CA THR A 119 13.32 -5.47 -10.53
C THR A 119 13.33 -4.00 -10.90
N TRP A 120 14.24 -3.20 -10.32
CA TRP A 120 14.40 -1.79 -10.67
C TRP A 120 14.80 -1.63 -12.13
N ARG A 121 15.72 -2.46 -12.64
CA ARG A 121 16.12 -2.46 -14.05
C ARG A 121 14.94 -2.73 -14.97
N LEU A 122 14.13 -3.75 -14.68
CA LEU A 122 12.90 -4.06 -15.44
C LEU A 122 11.87 -2.91 -15.35
N THR A 123 11.74 -2.29 -14.19
CA THR A 123 10.86 -1.11 -13.99
C THR A 123 11.30 0.06 -14.89
N GLN A 124 12.61 0.31 -15.04
CA GLN A 124 13.11 1.37 -15.92
C GLN A 124 12.83 1.08 -17.40
N LEU A 125 12.88 -0.19 -17.85
CA LEU A 125 12.51 -0.54 -19.23
C LEU A 125 11.05 -0.17 -19.53
N ALA A 126 10.14 -0.48 -18.61
CA ALA A 126 8.74 -0.10 -18.75
C ALA A 126 8.53 1.41 -18.66
N LYS A 127 9.26 2.10 -17.77
CA LYS A 127 9.23 3.56 -17.65
C LYS A 127 9.64 4.24 -18.95
N GLU A 128 10.74 3.81 -19.55
CA GLU A 128 11.22 4.32 -20.83
C GLU A 128 10.18 4.08 -21.94
N GLN A 129 9.63 2.87 -22.01
CA GLN A 129 8.63 2.52 -23.02
C GLN A 129 7.36 3.36 -22.90
N LEU A 130 6.81 3.49 -21.69
CA LEU A 130 5.64 4.33 -21.42
C LEU A 130 5.92 5.83 -21.60
N GLY A 131 7.16 6.27 -21.35
CA GLY A 131 7.58 7.66 -21.54
C GLY A 131 7.51 8.14 -23.00
N ARG A 132 7.40 7.22 -23.96
CA ARG A 132 7.16 7.52 -25.38
C ARG A 132 5.70 7.84 -25.70
N ARG A 133 4.80 7.71 -24.72
CA ARG A 133 3.35 7.95 -24.85
C ARG A 133 2.98 9.25 -24.13
N ASP A 134 1.86 9.86 -24.54
CA ASP A 134 1.32 11.02 -23.81
C ASP A 134 0.55 10.58 -22.54
N LEU A 135 1.32 10.24 -21.52
CA LEU A 135 0.81 9.93 -20.18
C LEU A 135 1.84 10.31 -19.12
N ILE A 136 1.41 10.33 -17.86
CA ILE A 136 2.28 10.52 -16.70
C ILE A 136 2.73 9.15 -16.21
N VAL A 137 4.04 8.91 -16.19
CA VAL A 137 4.64 7.72 -15.58
C VAL A 137 5.11 8.06 -14.17
N ASP A 138 4.48 7.46 -13.17
CA ASP A 138 4.84 7.59 -11.76
C ASP A 138 5.56 6.33 -11.31
N VAL A 139 6.64 6.46 -10.54
CA VAL A 139 7.41 5.31 -10.03
C VAL A 139 7.35 5.33 -8.50
N LEU A 140 6.83 4.23 -7.94
CA LEU A 140 6.86 3.93 -6.51
C LEU A 140 7.91 2.85 -6.27
N ASP A 141 9.03 3.22 -5.66
CA ASP A 141 10.10 2.30 -5.30
C ASP A 141 9.98 1.88 -3.84
N LEU A 142 9.55 0.63 -3.61
CA LEU A 142 9.37 0.10 -2.26
C LEU A 142 10.69 -0.27 -1.58
N SER A 143 11.81 -0.30 -2.32
CA SER A 143 13.13 -0.54 -1.71
C SER A 143 13.55 0.59 -0.75
N LEU A 144 12.96 1.79 -0.89
CA LEU A 144 13.20 2.89 0.03
C LEU A 144 12.78 2.59 1.48
N MET A 145 11.91 1.61 1.71
CA MET A 145 11.59 1.13 3.05
C MET A 145 12.80 0.55 3.80
N THR A 146 13.82 0.06 3.07
CA THR A 146 15.01 -0.56 3.67
C THR A 146 16.25 0.32 3.55
N SER A 147 16.22 1.37 2.73
CA SER A 147 17.38 2.25 2.46
C SER A 147 17.18 3.71 2.88
N GLU A 148 15.96 4.17 3.15
CA GLU A 148 15.69 5.56 3.54
C GLU A 148 15.23 5.65 5.01
N TYR A 149 15.85 6.57 5.76
CA TYR A 149 15.47 6.83 7.14
C TYR A 149 14.02 7.35 7.22
N GLY A 150 13.19 6.68 8.03
CA GLY A 150 11.85 7.16 8.35
C GLY A 150 10.76 6.81 7.34
N ARG A 151 11.02 5.94 6.35
CA ARG A 151 9.98 5.35 5.50
C ARG A 151 9.58 3.97 6.00
N GLU A 152 8.39 3.85 6.60
CA GLU A 152 7.87 2.57 7.08
C GLU A 152 6.45 2.32 6.57
N ILE A 153 6.12 1.07 6.24
CA ILE A 153 4.74 0.63 6.09
C ILE A 153 4.46 -0.31 7.25
N HIS A 154 3.67 0.12 8.22
CA HIS A 154 3.33 -0.75 9.33
C HIS A 154 2.31 -1.83 8.90
N PRO A 155 2.35 -3.04 9.50
CA PRO A 155 1.44 -4.13 9.14
C PRO A 155 -0.03 -3.76 9.25
N CYS A 156 -0.90 -4.30 8.38
CA CYS A 156 -2.33 -4.13 8.53
C CYS A 156 -2.84 -4.75 9.83
N LYS A 157 -3.72 -4.05 10.56
CA LYS A 157 -4.34 -4.55 11.81
C LYS A 157 -5.54 -5.48 11.58
N GLY A 158 -5.92 -5.74 10.33
CA GLY A 158 -7.01 -6.67 10.00
C GLY A 158 -8.40 -6.22 10.49
N CYS A 159 -8.67 -4.91 10.58
CA CYS A 159 -9.97 -4.40 11.07
C CYS A 159 -11.17 -4.98 10.28
N VAL A 160 -10.97 -5.23 8.99
CA VAL A 160 -11.96 -5.86 8.10
C VAL A 160 -12.42 -7.23 8.61
N SER A 161 -11.54 -8.00 9.27
CA SER A 161 -11.87 -9.32 9.83
C SER A 161 -12.75 -9.25 11.07
N THR A 162 -12.97 -8.04 11.63
CA THR A 162 -13.98 -7.82 12.68
C THR A 162 -15.32 -7.41 12.08
N ALA A 163 -15.30 -6.42 11.18
CA ALA A 163 -16.42 -5.99 10.34
C ALA A 163 -15.87 -5.07 9.24
N MET A 164 -16.36 -5.16 8.00
CA MET A 164 -15.83 -4.32 6.92
C MET A 164 -15.92 -2.80 7.22
N PRO A 165 -17.02 -2.26 7.79
CA PRO A 165 -17.10 -0.84 8.16
C PRO A 165 -16.10 -0.37 9.22
N LEU A 166 -15.47 -1.30 9.97
CA LEU A 166 -14.41 -0.99 10.92
C LEU A 166 -13.07 -0.72 10.20
N CYS A 167 -12.89 -1.20 8.97
CA CYS A 167 -11.78 -0.82 8.11
C CYS A 167 -12.13 0.54 7.48
N HIS A 168 -11.29 1.57 7.59
CA HIS A 168 -11.63 2.91 7.05
C HIS A 168 -10.84 3.21 5.79
N TRP A 169 -11.37 4.08 4.92
CA TRP A 169 -10.72 4.55 3.70
C TRP A 169 -10.55 6.08 3.70
N PRO A 170 -9.31 6.63 3.72
CA PRO A 170 -8.04 5.92 3.93
C PRO A 170 -7.96 5.28 5.32
N CYS A 171 -6.97 4.41 5.54
CA CYS A 171 -6.83 3.73 6.82
C CYS A 171 -6.60 4.71 7.99
N SER A 172 -7.43 4.62 9.03
CA SER A 172 -7.34 5.47 10.24
C SER A 172 -6.60 4.81 11.42
N CYS A 173 -5.98 3.65 11.17
CA CYS A 173 -5.15 2.96 12.16
C CYS A 173 -3.77 3.60 12.35
N TYR A 174 -3.38 4.45 11.39
CA TYR A 174 -2.07 5.07 11.25
C TYR A 174 -2.20 6.54 10.79
N PRO A 175 -1.22 7.39 11.11
CA PRO A 175 -0.16 7.12 12.08
C PRO A 175 -0.73 6.93 13.49
N ASN A 176 -0.02 6.16 14.32
CA ASN A 176 -0.30 6.06 15.75
C ASN A 176 0.89 6.64 16.51
N HIS A 177 0.78 7.93 16.85
CA HIS A 177 1.87 8.68 17.48
C HIS A 177 2.24 8.12 18.86
N ALA A 178 1.25 7.68 19.63
CA ALA A 178 1.44 7.03 20.92
C ALA A 178 2.24 5.70 20.85
N LEU A 179 2.30 5.05 19.69
CA LEU A 179 3.09 3.83 19.46
C LEU A 179 4.35 4.07 18.62
N GLY A 180 4.73 5.33 18.38
CA GLY A 180 5.89 5.67 17.57
C GLY A 180 5.75 5.28 16.09
N GLN A 181 4.51 5.27 15.57
CA GLN A 181 4.15 4.87 14.20
C GLN A 181 3.92 6.09 13.30
N SER A 182 4.68 7.17 13.50
CA SER A 182 4.57 8.43 12.76
C SER A 182 5.25 8.40 11.40
N SER A 183 6.14 7.43 11.15
CA SER A 183 6.85 7.19 9.89
C SER A 183 6.03 6.42 8.84
N ASP A 184 4.72 6.23 9.07
CA ASP A 184 3.86 5.45 8.16
C ASP A 184 3.73 6.13 6.78
N TRP A 185 4.12 5.42 5.73
CA TRP A 185 4.22 5.94 4.37
C TRP A 185 2.95 5.77 3.53
N MET A 186 1.92 5.10 4.05
CA MET A 186 0.77 4.69 3.22
C MET A 186 -0.08 5.86 2.71
N ASN A 187 -0.12 7.00 3.41
CA ASN A 187 -0.95 8.14 3.00
C ASN A 187 -0.53 8.71 1.63
N GLU A 188 0.75 8.71 1.30
CA GLU A 188 1.26 9.08 -0.02
C GLU A 188 0.95 8.00 -1.06
N ILE A 189 1.14 6.73 -0.68
CA ILE A 189 0.90 5.58 -1.56
C ILE A 189 -0.57 5.52 -1.97
N TYR A 190 -1.52 5.71 -1.04
CA TYR A 190 -2.94 5.76 -1.35
C TYR A 190 -3.25 6.82 -2.41
N GLU A 191 -2.65 8.01 -2.34
CA GLU A 191 -2.88 9.07 -3.33
C GLU A 191 -2.35 8.69 -4.72
N ARG A 192 -1.19 8.04 -4.79
CA ARG A 192 -0.63 7.54 -6.06
C ARG A 192 -1.51 6.48 -6.69
N TRP A 193 -2.02 5.53 -5.89
CA TRP A 193 -2.97 4.51 -6.34
C TRP A 193 -4.29 5.14 -6.82
N VAL A 194 -4.84 6.10 -6.07
CA VAL A 194 -6.05 6.82 -6.48
C VAL A 194 -5.84 7.62 -7.77
N SER A 195 -4.67 8.24 -7.94
CA SER A 195 -4.37 9.03 -9.15
C SER A 195 -4.11 8.18 -10.40
N ALA A 196 -3.80 6.90 -10.25
CA ALA A 196 -3.41 6.02 -11.34
C ALA A 196 -4.63 5.54 -12.16
N HIS A 197 -4.50 5.56 -13.48
CA HIS A 197 -5.43 4.90 -14.40
C HIS A 197 -4.99 3.47 -14.73
N GLY A 198 -3.68 3.23 -14.72
CA GLY A 198 -3.08 1.90 -14.82
C GLY A 198 -2.00 1.69 -13.76
N VAL A 199 -1.78 0.45 -13.34
CA VAL A 199 -0.72 0.07 -12.40
C VAL A 199 0.07 -1.11 -12.96
N ILE A 200 1.40 -1.07 -12.89
CA ILE A 200 2.24 -2.23 -13.24
C ILE A 200 3.06 -2.61 -12.00
N LEU A 201 2.90 -3.85 -11.55
CA LEU A 201 3.68 -4.38 -10.43
C LEU A 201 4.90 -5.14 -10.98
N PHE A 202 6.10 -4.70 -10.59
CA PHE A 202 7.35 -5.40 -10.85
C PHE A 202 7.82 -6.03 -9.56
N THR A 203 8.05 -7.33 -9.53
CA THR A 203 8.45 -7.97 -8.28
C THR A 203 9.31 -9.20 -8.50
N PRO A 204 10.36 -9.40 -7.68
CA PRO A 204 10.95 -10.72 -7.53
C PRO A 204 10.01 -11.64 -6.74
N THR A 205 10.35 -12.92 -6.66
CA THR A 205 9.74 -13.88 -5.72
C THR A 205 10.66 -14.17 -4.55
N TYR A 206 10.13 -14.03 -3.33
CA TYR A 206 10.83 -14.41 -2.10
C TYR A 206 10.08 -15.58 -1.48
N TRP A 207 10.67 -16.78 -1.49
CA TRP A 207 10.08 -17.99 -0.94
C TRP A 207 8.62 -18.21 -1.37
N TYR A 208 8.35 -18.20 -2.69
CA TYR A 208 7.02 -18.38 -3.28
C TYR A 208 6.01 -17.27 -2.95
N GLN A 209 6.48 -16.11 -2.46
CA GLN A 209 5.62 -15.01 -2.00
C GLN A 209 6.14 -13.64 -2.46
N SER A 210 5.29 -12.62 -2.28
CA SER A 210 5.69 -11.23 -2.47
C SER A 210 6.75 -10.81 -1.43
N PRO A 211 7.73 -9.98 -1.82
CA PRO A 211 8.66 -9.34 -0.88
C PRO A 211 7.95 -8.58 0.23
N SER A 212 8.63 -8.35 1.34
CA SER A 212 7.98 -7.88 2.56
C SER A 212 7.40 -6.47 2.39
N ALA A 213 8.12 -5.56 1.73
CA ALA A 213 7.62 -4.20 1.48
C ALA A 213 6.39 -4.21 0.57
N LEU A 214 6.43 -5.01 -0.50
CA LEU A 214 5.29 -5.21 -1.39
C LEU A 214 4.09 -5.81 -0.63
N LYS A 215 4.31 -6.84 0.17
CA LYS A 215 3.25 -7.50 0.95
C LYS A 215 2.62 -6.56 1.97
N LEU A 216 3.40 -5.72 2.65
CA LEU A 216 2.89 -4.71 3.57
C LEU A 216 2.00 -3.68 2.85
N MET A 217 2.40 -3.21 1.66
CA MET A 217 1.56 -2.34 0.84
C MET A 217 0.25 -3.04 0.44
N ILE A 218 0.32 -4.29 -0.05
CA ILE A 218 -0.84 -5.11 -0.42
C ILE A 218 -1.84 -5.21 0.76
N ASP A 219 -1.34 -5.61 1.93
CA ASP A 219 -2.18 -5.80 3.12
C ASP A 219 -2.82 -4.50 3.60
N ARG A 220 -2.13 -3.37 3.43
CA ARG A 220 -2.63 -2.04 3.79
C ARG A 220 -3.60 -1.47 2.76
N LEU A 221 -3.64 -2.00 1.53
CA LEU A 221 -4.62 -1.67 0.50
C LEU A 221 -5.95 -2.41 0.68
N VAL A 222 -6.09 -3.33 1.64
CA VAL A 222 -7.39 -3.98 1.94
C VAL A 222 -8.51 -2.97 2.25
N CYS A 223 -8.16 -1.80 2.78
CA CYS A 223 -9.12 -0.71 3.00
C CYS A 223 -9.70 -0.14 1.71
N ALA A 224 -9.03 -0.30 0.57
CA ALA A 224 -9.53 0.11 -0.73
C ALA A 224 -10.65 -0.81 -1.27
N ASP A 225 -10.71 -2.09 -0.86
CA ASP A 225 -11.76 -3.02 -1.32
C ASP A 225 -13.14 -2.61 -0.79
N GLY A 226 -13.25 -2.37 0.51
CA GLY A 226 -14.55 -2.09 1.12
C GLY A 226 -14.54 -1.13 2.29
N GLY A 227 -13.43 -0.43 2.54
CA GLY A 227 -13.29 0.41 3.72
C GLY A 227 -14.33 1.52 3.80
N ASN A 228 -14.73 1.86 5.01
CA ASN A 228 -15.63 2.94 5.33
C ASN A 228 -14.98 4.31 5.12
N PRO A 229 -15.48 5.14 4.19
CA PRO A 229 -14.93 6.47 3.97
C PRO A 229 -15.30 7.48 5.05
N ASP A 230 -16.16 7.11 6.00
CA ASP A 230 -16.64 7.96 7.08
C ASP A 230 -16.31 7.35 8.45
N PRO A 231 -15.21 7.77 9.10
CA PRO A 231 -14.81 7.26 10.41
C PRO A 231 -15.77 7.65 11.54
N THR A 232 -16.65 8.63 11.31
CA THR A 232 -17.57 9.17 12.32
C THR A 232 -18.78 8.26 12.48
N SER A 233 -19.17 7.54 11.42
CA SER A 233 -20.23 6.53 11.45
C SER A 233 -19.99 5.38 12.46
N THR A 234 -18.73 5.14 12.82
CA THR A 234 -18.29 4.16 13.83
C THR A 234 -17.55 4.81 15.00
N HIS A 235 -17.66 6.14 15.13
CA HIS A 235 -16.96 7.00 16.10
C HIS A 235 -15.52 6.54 16.36
N GLY A 236 -14.75 6.41 15.29
CA GLY A 236 -13.44 5.78 15.31
C GLY A 236 -13.55 4.26 15.12
N LYS A 237 -12.95 3.47 16.01
CA LYS A 237 -12.87 2.01 15.88
C LYS A 237 -13.82 1.28 16.84
N ARG A 238 -15.08 1.73 16.95
CA ARG A 238 -16.08 1.04 17.77
C ARG A 238 -16.63 -0.19 17.03
N VAL A 239 -16.42 -1.35 17.64
CA VAL A 239 -16.72 -2.65 17.02
C VAL A 239 -18.23 -2.87 16.90
N GLU A 240 -18.99 -2.49 17.92
CA GLU A 240 -20.44 -2.61 18.01
C GLU A 240 -21.13 -1.87 16.86
N GLU A 241 -20.72 -0.64 16.61
CA GLU A 241 -21.28 0.24 15.59
C GLU A 241 -20.93 -0.27 14.18
N ALA A 242 -19.68 -0.68 13.95
CA ALA A 242 -19.26 -1.24 12.68
C ALA A 242 -20.02 -2.53 12.32
N LYS A 243 -20.20 -3.43 13.29
CA LYS A 243 -21.01 -4.65 13.12
C LYS A 243 -22.48 -4.32 12.86
N ALA A 244 -23.03 -3.31 13.52
CA ALA A 244 -24.40 -2.87 13.28
C ALA A 244 -24.58 -2.29 11.87
N ILE A 245 -23.60 -1.53 11.35
CA ILE A 245 -23.60 -1.07 9.95
C ILE A 245 -23.56 -2.26 8.99
N GLU A 246 -22.64 -3.21 9.19
CA GLU A 246 -22.50 -4.35 8.28
C GLU A 246 -23.74 -5.26 8.27
N ALA A 247 -24.35 -5.48 9.43
CA ALA A 247 -25.59 -6.25 9.56
C ALA A 247 -26.77 -5.62 8.79
N ARG A 248 -26.77 -4.30 8.58
CA ARG A 248 -27.77 -3.60 7.75
C ARG A 248 -27.51 -3.74 6.24
N GLY A 249 -26.40 -4.38 5.85
CA GLY A 249 -25.99 -4.55 4.46
C GLY A 249 -24.92 -3.53 4.07
N TRP A 250 -23.65 -3.90 4.24
CA TRP A 250 -22.54 -3.12 3.70
C TRP A 250 -22.39 -3.33 2.19
N HIS A 251 -22.14 -2.26 1.46
CA HIS A 251 -22.19 -2.25 -0.01
C HIS A 251 -20.82 -2.48 -0.69
N TYR A 252 -19.73 -2.53 0.07
CA TYR A 252 -18.36 -2.80 -0.42
C TYR A 252 -17.95 -1.92 -1.62
N PRO A 253 -17.61 -0.64 -1.38
CA PRO A 253 -17.50 0.38 -2.44
C PRO A 253 -16.40 0.18 -3.50
N LYS A 254 -15.37 -0.64 -3.26
CA LYS A 254 -14.21 -0.82 -4.15
C LYS A 254 -13.62 0.51 -4.65
N HIS A 255 -13.00 1.27 -3.74
CA HIS A 255 -12.50 2.62 -3.99
C HIS A 255 -11.50 2.75 -5.15
N LEU A 256 -10.86 1.63 -5.54
CA LEU A 256 -9.89 1.59 -6.63
C LEU A 256 -10.42 0.92 -7.92
N GLU A 257 -11.70 0.55 -7.97
CA GLU A 257 -12.32 -0.14 -9.11
C GLU A 257 -12.09 0.60 -10.44
N GLY A 258 -11.91 -0.18 -11.51
CA GLY A 258 -11.81 0.34 -12.86
C GLY A 258 -10.44 0.91 -13.22
N ARG A 259 -9.37 0.56 -12.49
CA ARG A 259 -8.00 0.80 -12.94
C ARG A 259 -7.50 -0.40 -13.74
N VAL A 260 -6.64 -0.15 -14.72
CA VAL A 260 -5.98 -1.21 -15.49
C VAL A 260 -4.79 -1.76 -14.70
N TYR A 261 -4.43 -3.02 -14.87
CA TYR A 261 -3.17 -3.54 -14.34
C TYR A 261 -2.36 -4.41 -15.31
N GLY A 262 -1.05 -4.47 -15.05
CA GLY A 262 -0.12 -5.46 -15.58
C GLY A 262 0.80 -5.99 -14.48
N LEU A 263 1.42 -7.14 -14.72
CA LEU A 263 2.31 -7.82 -13.77
C LEU A 263 3.61 -8.22 -14.46
N VAL A 264 4.73 -8.00 -13.80
CA VAL A 264 6.05 -8.51 -14.17
C VAL A 264 6.65 -9.19 -12.93
N VAL A 265 6.48 -10.50 -12.87
CA VAL A 265 7.03 -11.34 -11.80
C VAL A 265 8.27 -12.05 -12.32
N HIS A 266 9.37 -11.97 -11.59
CA HIS A 266 10.59 -12.72 -11.92
C HIS A 266 11.13 -13.47 -10.72
N GLY A 267 11.97 -14.46 -10.97
CA GLY A 267 12.61 -15.27 -9.96
C GLY A 267 13.71 -16.12 -10.58
N ASP A 268 14.51 -16.79 -9.76
CA ASP A 268 15.67 -17.49 -10.28
C ASP A 268 15.37 -18.99 -10.54
N VAL A 269 14.45 -19.61 -9.80
CA VAL A 269 14.20 -21.07 -9.89
C VAL A 269 12.74 -21.49 -9.75
N ALA A 270 11.97 -20.92 -8.82
CA ALA A 270 10.59 -21.35 -8.56
C ALA A 270 9.73 -20.23 -7.97
N GLY A 271 8.41 -20.35 -8.12
CA GLY A 271 7.41 -19.57 -7.37
C GLY A 271 6.81 -18.38 -8.12
N VAL A 272 7.35 -18.05 -9.31
CA VAL A 272 6.90 -16.91 -10.12
C VAL A 272 5.45 -17.07 -10.58
N GLU A 273 5.03 -18.27 -10.95
CA GLU A 273 3.69 -18.57 -11.46
C GLU A 273 2.64 -18.46 -10.34
N ALA A 274 2.97 -18.97 -9.14
CA ALA A 274 2.09 -18.90 -7.98
C ALA A 274 1.91 -17.46 -7.51
N GLN A 275 3.00 -16.69 -7.45
CA GLN A 275 2.94 -15.29 -7.08
C GLN A 275 2.19 -14.45 -8.11
N ARG A 276 2.42 -14.65 -9.42
CA ARG A 276 1.67 -13.95 -10.46
C ARG A 276 0.16 -14.22 -10.34
N ARG A 277 -0.25 -15.47 -10.12
CA ARG A 277 -1.66 -15.81 -9.88
C ARG A 277 -2.22 -15.09 -8.66
N ASN A 278 -1.53 -15.16 -7.52
CA ASN A 278 -1.96 -14.50 -6.28
C ASN A 278 -2.11 -12.98 -6.43
N LEU A 279 -1.19 -12.33 -7.18
CA LEU A 279 -1.27 -10.90 -7.47
C LEU A 279 -2.44 -10.57 -8.41
N GLY A 280 -2.65 -11.39 -9.45
CA GLY A 280 -3.79 -11.26 -10.35
C GLY A 280 -5.12 -11.37 -9.59
N ASP A 281 -5.30 -12.43 -8.80
CA ASP A 281 -6.50 -12.68 -8.01
C ASP A 281 -6.80 -11.53 -7.04
N TRP A 282 -5.77 -10.95 -6.42
CA TRP A 282 -5.91 -9.77 -5.55
C TRP A 282 -6.41 -8.54 -6.31
N LEU A 283 -5.80 -8.23 -7.46
CA LEU A 283 -6.16 -7.05 -8.25
C LEU A 283 -7.56 -7.19 -8.87
N ASP A 284 -7.89 -8.37 -9.38
CA ASP A 284 -9.22 -8.72 -9.89
C ASP A 284 -10.27 -8.60 -8.76
N TRP A 285 -9.96 -9.10 -7.56
CA TRP A 285 -10.83 -8.97 -6.39
C TRP A 285 -11.13 -7.51 -6.06
N MET A 286 -10.13 -6.62 -6.13
CA MET A 286 -10.32 -5.17 -5.91
C MET A 286 -11.06 -4.46 -7.06
N GLY A 287 -11.37 -5.16 -8.16
CA GLY A 287 -12.09 -4.60 -9.31
C GLY A 287 -11.19 -3.88 -10.32
N LEU A 288 -9.89 -4.16 -10.33
CA LEU A 288 -9.04 -3.75 -11.44
C LEU A 288 -9.26 -4.66 -12.66
N VAL A 289 -8.82 -4.19 -13.82
CA VAL A 289 -8.99 -4.88 -15.10
C VAL A 289 -7.62 -5.21 -15.66
N ASP A 290 -7.34 -6.46 -15.98
CA ASP A 290 -6.07 -6.83 -16.60
C ASP A 290 -5.96 -6.22 -18.02
N ALA A 291 -4.73 -5.92 -18.45
CA ALA A 291 -4.47 -5.43 -19.81
C ALA A 291 -4.31 -6.58 -20.84
N GLY A 292 -4.97 -7.72 -20.60
CA GLY A 292 -4.87 -8.94 -21.39
C GLY A 292 -3.84 -9.94 -20.87
N ASP A 293 -3.91 -11.19 -21.33
CA ASP A 293 -3.08 -12.28 -20.81
C ASP A 293 -1.58 -12.02 -20.90
N LEU A 294 -1.12 -11.41 -22.00
CA LEU A 294 0.28 -11.07 -22.22
C LEU A 294 0.78 -9.93 -21.32
N SER A 295 -0.12 -9.22 -20.62
CA SER A 295 0.25 -8.18 -19.64
C SER A 295 0.61 -8.75 -18.26
N ARG A 296 0.46 -10.06 -18.06
CA ARG A 296 0.72 -10.76 -16.79
C ARG A 296 1.88 -11.73 -16.98
N LEU A 297 3.09 -11.22 -16.81
CA LEU A 297 4.34 -11.94 -17.05
C LEU A 297 4.84 -12.64 -15.77
N ASP A 298 5.27 -13.88 -15.92
CA ASP A 298 6.08 -14.62 -14.94
C ASP A 298 7.28 -15.25 -15.66
N ARG A 299 8.51 -14.96 -15.25
CA ARG A 299 9.70 -15.47 -15.93
C ARG A 299 10.82 -15.84 -14.96
N TYR A 300 11.54 -16.91 -15.29
CA TYR A 300 12.81 -17.20 -14.65
C TYR A 300 13.92 -16.38 -15.30
N LEU A 301 14.77 -15.77 -14.49
CA LEU A 301 15.91 -14.97 -14.93
C LEU A 301 17.20 -15.66 -14.46
N GLY A 302 17.94 -16.25 -15.40
CA GLY A 302 19.10 -17.08 -15.07
C GLY A 302 18.69 -18.39 -14.38
N TYR A 303 17.77 -19.14 -14.98
CA TYR A 303 17.25 -20.39 -14.41
C TYR A 303 18.37 -21.38 -14.02
N TYR A 304 18.52 -21.66 -12.72
CA TYR A 304 19.62 -22.44 -12.13
C TYR A 304 21.05 -21.92 -12.44
N ALA A 305 21.19 -20.71 -12.98
CA ALA A 305 22.48 -20.08 -13.19
C ALA A 305 23.08 -19.57 -11.86
N PRO A 306 24.40 -19.35 -11.81
CA PRO A 306 25.02 -18.71 -10.65
C PRO A 306 24.44 -17.31 -10.39
N TYR A 307 24.41 -16.90 -9.11
CA TYR A 307 23.86 -15.58 -8.74
C TYR A 307 24.81 -14.42 -9.03
N TYR A 308 26.13 -14.69 -9.08
CA TYR A 308 27.15 -13.65 -9.17
C TYR A 308 27.13 -12.90 -10.51
N ASP A 309 26.68 -13.54 -11.60
CA ASP A 309 26.54 -12.95 -12.94
C ASP A 309 25.07 -12.73 -13.33
N SER A 310 24.17 -12.65 -12.34
CA SER A 310 22.73 -12.56 -12.60
C SER A 310 22.29 -11.24 -13.25
N HIS A 311 23.13 -10.20 -13.18
CA HIS A 311 22.92 -8.94 -13.87
C HIS A 311 23.30 -9.02 -15.35
N GLU A 312 24.39 -9.70 -15.67
CA GLU A 312 24.84 -10.01 -17.03
C GLU A 312 23.90 -11.03 -17.70
N ALA A 313 23.30 -11.93 -16.93
CA ALA A 313 22.21 -12.77 -17.41
C ALA A 313 21.03 -11.92 -17.89
N LEU A 314 20.64 -10.89 -17.13
CA LEU A 314 19.59 -9.96 -17.54
C LEU A 314 19.99 -9.11 -18.76
N ASP A 315 21.25 -8.69 -18.85
CA ASP A 315 21.76 -7.94 -20.02
C ASP A 315 21.61 -8.72 -21.31
N ARG A 316 21.93 -10.03 -21.27
CA ARG A 316 21.86 -10.93 -22.43
C ARG A 316 20.43 -11.36 -22.76
N ASP A 317 19.50 -11.33 -21.81
CA ASP A 317 18.12 -11.76 -22.01
C ASP A 317 17.25 -10.68 -22.68
N GLU A 318 17.55 -10.36 -23.93
CA GLU A 318 16.79 -9.38 -24.70
C GLU A 318 15.32 -9.80 -24.89
N ALA A 319 15.01 -11.09 -24.84
CA ALA A 319 13.66 -11.60 -24.98
C ALA A 319 12.80 -11.18 -23.78
N LEU A 320 13.26 -11.42 -22.55
CA LEU A 320 12.61 -10.93 -21.33
C LEU A 320 12.46 -9.41 -21.36
N GLN A 321 13.52 -8.68 -21.76
CA GLN A 321 13.46 -7.22 -21.85
C GLN A 321 12.39 -6.74 -22.86
N ARG A 322 12.19 -7.46 -23.97
CA ARG A 322 11.11 -7.16 -24.94
C ARG A 322 9.73 -7.48 -24.36
N GLU A 323 9.58 -8.59 -23.63
CA GLU A 323 8.31 -8.93 -22.96
C GLU A 323 7.93 -7.86 -21.92
N VAL A 324 8.89 -7.33 -21.15
CA VAL A 324 8.61 -6.23 -20.21
C VAL A 324 8.15 -4.96 -20.93
N ARG A 325 8.75 -4.60 -22.07
CA ARG A 325 8.27 -3.47 -22.89
C ARG A 325 6.88 -3.75 -23.46
N LEU A 326 6.58 -4.98 -23.86
CA LEU A 326 5.26 -5.39 -24.31
C LEU A 326 4.20 -5.23 -23.20
N VAL A 327 4.48 -5.64 -21.96
CA VAL A 327 3.58 -5.42 -20.82
C VAL A 327 3.28 -3.92 -20.65
N ALA A 328 4.30 -3.07 -20.73
CA ALA A 328 4.13 -1.62 -20.68
C ALA A 328 3.23 -1.09 -21.81
N ASP A 329 3.42 -1.57 -23.05
CA ASP A 329 2.60 -1.17 -24.19
C ASP A 329 1.14 -1.58 -24.03
N LEU A 330 0.90 -2.83 -23.64
CA LEU A 330 -0.46 -3.36 -23.42
C LEU A 330 -1.21 -2.57 -22.35
N VAL A 331 -0.55 -2.25 -21.24
CA VAL A 331 -1.14 -1.42 -20.18
C VAL A 331 -1.40 0.01 -20.68
N GLY A 332 -0.48 0.59 -21.45
CA GLY A 332 -0.67 1.90 -22.06
C GLY A 332 -1.87 1.94 -23.01
N ASP A 333 -2.04 0.91 -23.84
CA ASP A 333 -3.16 0.76 -24.78
C ASP A 333 -4.48 0.54 -24.04
N ALA A 334 -4.50 -0.32 -23.02
CA ALA A 334 -5.68 -0.56 -22.19
C ALA A 334 -6.08 0.70 -21.39
N VAL A 335 -5.13 1.48 -20.89
CA VAL A 335 -5.42 2.78 -20.25
C VAL A 335 -6.01 3.77 -21.26
N LYS A 336 -5.50 3.82 -22.49
CA LYS A 336 -6.09 4.65 -23.54
C LYS A 336 -7.54 4.24 -23.83
N GLN A 337 -7.79 2.93 -24.01
CA GLN A 337 -9.14 2.41 -24.23
C GLN A 337 -10.06 2.69 -23.03
N LEU A 338 -9.56 2.60 -21.80
CA LEU A 338 -10.28 2.97 -20.59
C LEU A 338 -10.74 4.43 -20.66
N ARG A 339 -9.81 5.35 -20.96
CA ARG A 339 -10.10 6.80 -21.01
C ARG A 339 -11.06 7.17 -22.13
N GLU A 340 -11.06 6.40 -23.22
CA GLU A 340 -12.01 6.55 -24.33
C GLU A 340 -13.37 5.86 -24.07
N GLY A 341 -13.54 5.16 -22.94
CA GLY A 341 -14.76 4.39 -22.62
C GLY A 341 -14.94 3.13 -23.48
N LYS A 342 -13.88 2.65 -24.12
CA LYS A 342 -13.88 1.49 -25.04
C LYS A 342 -13.38 0.20 -24.40
N LEU A 343 -12.74 0.26 -23.24
CA LEU A 343 -12.26 -0.93 -22.55
C LEU A 343 -13.46 -1.79 -22.15
N PRO A 344 -13.57 -3.05 -22.63
CA PRO A 344 -14.69 -3.91 -22.30
C PRO A 344 -14.82 -4.11 -20.80
N ARG A 345 -16.02 -3.86 -20.25
CA ARG A 345 -16.34 -4.04 -18.83
C ARG A 345 -17.64 -4.78 -18.68
N SER A 346 -17.66 -5.76 -17.79
CA SER A 346 -18.93 -6.34 -17.36
C SER A 346 -19.64 -5.34 -16.45
N ASN A 347 -20.82 -4.87 -16.85
CA ASN A 347 -21.71 -4.09 -15.98
C ASN A 347 -22.46 -4.97 -14.96
N ARG A 348 -22.25 -6.30 -14.99
CA ARG A 348 -22.88 -7.24 -14.06
C ARG A 348 -22.09 -7.25 -12.75
N LYS A 349 -22.74 -6.82 -11.67
CA LYS A 349 -22.19 -6.93 -10.33
C LYS A 349 -22.26 -8.39 -9.87
N ALA A 350 -21.15 -8.93 -9.37
CA ALA A 350 -21.16 -10.24 -8.74
C ALA A 350 -22.09 -10.22 -7.52
N VAL A 351 -23.03 -11.17 -7.46
CA VAL A 351 -23.81 -11.41 -6.24
C VAL A 351 -22.88 -12.12 -5.28
N ARG A 352 -22.51 -11.47 -4.17
CA ARG A 352 -21.72 -12.12 -3.12
C ARG A 352 -22.62 -13.17 -2.44
N PRO A 353 -22.25 -14.46 -2.44
CA PRO A 353 -22.96 -15.45 -1.64
C PRO A 353 -22.85 -15.03 -0.16
N LYS A 354 -23.96 -15.13 0.57
CA LYS A 354 -24.05 -14.78 1.99
C LYS A 354 -23.83 -15.99 2.87
#